data_AF-A0A7V5UF71-F1
#
_entry.id   AF-A0A7V5UF71-F1
#
_cell.length_a   1.000
_cell.length_b   1.000
_cell.length_c   1.000
_cell.angle_alpha   90.00
_cell.angle_beta   90.00
_cell.angle_gamma   90.00
#
_symmetry.space_group_name_H-M   'P 1'
#
loop_
_entity.id
_entity.type
_entity.pdbx_description
1 polymer ?
#
loop_
_entity_poly.entity_id
_entity_poly.type
_entity_poly.pdbx_seq_one_letter_code
_entity_poly.pdbx_strand_id
1 'polypeptide(L)'
;MTIRILKITVLILLVLGLSFCSKKQTSGGNLFPTPDDGTRIILSKEDVSLGTHHTQHFKIFSKYVQGYNRYILKGIDKVQSTAPDGGGYFAGVTADPPESPIGYPLTLLGVKLLDPPRPTSYCSGSSYAAFIEGLNLILEKSKNKHLKMAQAEALRMQEPDGGRREDHVKFWGKWNADGYGNYFALVNYAKMGKRIKPVQARPGDFMNISWKKGGGHSVIFLGWYKDENGKKYVAYWSSQKRTNGIGDDLVPLERIKEVMLVRLTQPEKIFSFDTTSIEDVDIPGDSILWED
;
A
#
# COMPACT_ATOMS: atom_id res chain seq x y z
N MET A 1 -0.08 -84.78 -26.76
CA MET A 1 -0.29 -85.06 -25.32
C MET A 1 0.41 -83.95 -24.54
N THR A 2 -0.36 -83.28 -23.68
CA THR A 2 -0.04 -82.13 -22.80
C THR A 2 1.34 -82.24 -22.11
N ILE A 3 2.10 -81.16 -21.91
CA ILE A 3 2.09 -80.33 -20.69
C ILE A 3 2.89 -79.01 -20.92
N ARG A 4 2.40 -77.93 -20.28
CA ARG A 4 2.90 -76.54 -20.21
C ARG A 4 4.18 -76.37 -19.38
N ILE A 5 4.67 -75.11 -19.36
CA ILE A 5 5.44 -74.37 -18.31
C ILE A 5 6.89 -74.06 -18.77
N LEU A 6 7.49 -72.87 -18.72
CA LEU A 6 7.28 -71.64 -17.93
C LEU A 6 7.80 -70.41 -18.70
N LYS A 7 7.15 -69.25 -18.50
CA LYS A 7 7.59 -67.93 -18.93
C LYS A 7 8.77 -67.43 -18.08
N ILE A 8 9.80 -66.87 -18.69
CA ILE A 8 10.69 -65.90 -18.02
C ILE A 8 10.87 -64.70 -18.96
N THR A 9 10.20 -63.62 -18.62
CA THR A 9 10.32 -62.30 -19.25
C THR A 9 11.45 -61.56 -18.55
N VAL A 10 12.54 -61.25 -19.25
CA VAL A 10 13.59 -60.35 -18.73
C VAL A 10 13.24 -58.93 -19.17
N LEU A 11 12.75 -58.12 -18.24
CA LEU A 11 12.50 -56.70 -18.42
C LEU A 11 13.73 -55.93 -17.89
N ILE A 12 14.50 -55.32 -18.80
CA ILE A 12 15.61 -54.44 -18.45
C ILE A 12 15.01 -53.07 -18.10
N LEU A 13 15.01 -52.72 -16.82
CA LEU A 13 14.62 -51.40 -16.30
C LEU A 13 15.85 -50.48 -16.32
N LEU A 14 15.87 -49.58 -17.29
CA LEU A 14 16.82 -48.47 -17.39
C LEU A 14 16.31 -47.33 -16.50
N VAL A 15 16.83 -47.23 -15.27
CA VAL A 15 16.57 -46.11 -14.37
C VAL A 15 17.46 -44.95 -14.79
N LEU A 16 16.98 -44.12 -15.70
CA LEU A 16 17.51 -42.78 -15.91
C LEU A 16 17.00 -41.88 -14.79
N GLY A 17 17.83 -41.72 -13.75
CA GLY A 17 17.65 -40.71 -12.72
C GLY A 17 17.80 -39.31 -13.31
N LEU A 18 16.72 -38.79 -13.88
CA LEU A 18 16.57 -37.36 -14.11
C LEU A 18 16.40 -36.70 -12.74
N SER A 19 17.52 -36.21 -12.19
CA SER A 19 17.52 -35.20 -11.13
C SER A 19 16.86 -33.94 -11.67
N PHE A 20 15.53 -33.92 -11.62
CA PHE A 20 14.75 -32.69 -11.67
C PHE A 20 15.08 -31.94 -10.40
N CYS A 21 16.13 -31.12 -10.46
CA CYS A 21 16.40 -30.09 -9.48
C CYS A 21 15.31 -29.03 -9.68
N SER A 22 14.09 -29.32 -9.21
CA SER A 22 13.09 -28.30 -8.98
C SER A 22 13.73 -27.32 -8.01
N LYS A 23 14.23 -26.20 -8.54
CA LYS A 23 14.38 -24.98 -7.75
C LYS A 23 13.02 -24.76 -7.11
N LYS A 24 12.87 -25.15 -5.84
CA LYS A 24 11.81 -24.66 -4.98
C LYS A 24 11.91 -23.15 -5.09
N GLN A 25 10.99 -22.55 -5.84
CA GLN A 25 10.75 -21.13 -5.80
C GLN A 25 10.39 -20.85 -4.34
N THR A 26 11.37 -20.42 -3.56
CA THR A 26 11.16 -20.03 -2.18
C THR A 26 10.12 -18.94 -2.21
N SER A 27 8.92 -19.24 -1.74
CA SER A 27 7.76 -18.35 -1.67
C SER A 27 7.96 -17.14 -0.75
N GLY A 28 9.17 -16.92 -0.24
CA GLY A 28 9.55 -15.66 0.40
C GLY A 28 9.82 -14.62 -0.67
N GLY A 29 8.82 -13.78 -0.97
CA GLY A 29 9.02 -12.61 -1.84
C GLY A 29 10.19 -11.78 -1.33
N ASN A 30 11.07 -11.36 -2.23
CA ASN A 30 12.27 -10.62 -1.85
C ASN A 30 11.89 -9.34 -1.08
N LEU A 31 12.56 -9.10 0.06
CA LEU A 31 12.34 -7.94 0.93
C LEU A 31 13.38 -6.86 0.60
N PHE A 32 13.06 -6.00 -0.36
CA PHE A 32 13.86 -4.86 -0.77
C PHE A 32 12.97 -3.75 -1.35
N PRO A 33 13.46 -2.50 -1.48
CA PRO A 33 12.70 -1.45 -2.16
C PRO A 33 12.49 -1.77 -3.64
N THR A 34 11.30 -1.53 -4.17
CA THR A 34 11.07 -1.65 -5.63
C THR A 34 12.09 -0.81 -6.38
N PRO A 35 12.87 -1.42 -7.30
CA PRO A 35 13.85 -0.67 -8.07
C PRO A 35 13.11 0.31 -8.97
N ASP A 36 13.81 1.38 -9.31
CA ASP A 36 13.39 2.34 -10.30
C ASP A 36 14.30 2.18 -11.53
N ASP A 37 13.69 2.15 -12.70
CA ASP A 37 14.38 2.07 -14.00
C ASP A 37 14.44 3.45 -14.70
N GLY A 38 13.94 4.50 -14.04
CA GLY A 38 13.92 5.86 -14.56
C GLY A 38 12.77 6.14 -15.53
N THR A 39 11.94 5.15 -15.85
CA THR A 39 10.84 5.28 -16.81
C THR A 39 9.49 5.43 -16.12
N ARG A 40 8.56 6.08 -16.82
CA ARG A 40 7.17 6.19 -16.40
C ARG A 40 6.44 4.88 -16.64
N ILE A 41 5.78 4.37 -15.59
CA ILE A 41 4.84 3.27 -15.75
C ILE A 41 3.55 3.75 -16.41
N ILE A 42 3.14 3.13 -17.51
CA ILE A 42 1.84 3.36 -18.15
C ILE A 42 1.01 2.07 -18.05
N LEU A 43 -0.17 2.17 -17.45
CA LEU A 43 -1.14 1.10 -17.32
C LEU A 43 -1.81 0.83 -18.67
N SER A 44 -2.10 -0.45 -18.91
CA SER A 44 -2.98 -0.87 -20.01
C SER A 44 -4.45 -0.62 -19.67
N LYS A 45 -5.33 -0.66 -20.67
CA LYS A 45 -6.78 -0.54 -20.47
C LYS A 45 -7.30 -1.66 -19.57
N GLU A 46 -6.73 -2.86 -19.69
CA GLU A 46 -7.08 -4.03 -18.91
C GLU A 46 -6.79 -3.82 -17.42
N ASP A 47 -5.71 -3.11 -17.08
CA ASP A 47 -5.32 -2.87 -15.68
C ASP A 47 -6.31 -1.99 -14.90
N VAL A 48 -7.09 -1.17 -15.61
CA VAL A 48 -8.09 -0.26 -15.02
C VAL A 48 -9.53 -0.70 -15.29
N SER A 49 -9.73 -1.94 -15.77
CA SER A 49 -11.02 -2.44 -16.25
C SER A 49 -11.91 -3.08 -15.18
N LEU A 50 -11.36 -3.46 -14.03
CA LEU A 50 -12.11 -4.17 -12.98
C LEU A 50 -13.08 -3.28 -12.18
N GLY A 51 -13.12 -1.98 -12.47
CA GLY A 51 -13.97 -1.02 -11.78
C GLY A 51 -13.40 -0.57 -10.44
N THR A 52 -14.23 0.12 -9.66
CA THR A 52 -13.82 0.79 -8.42
C THR A 52 -13.57 -0.16 -7.25
N HIS A 53 -14.23 -1.32 -7.21
CA HIS A 53 -14.30 -2.17 -6.04
C HIS A 53 -13.81 -3.58 -6.36
N HIS A 54 -12.62 -3.93 -5.87
CA HIS A 54 -12.07 -5.28 -6.00
C HIS A 54 -10.90 -5.55 -5.05
N THR A 55 -10.59 -6.82 -4.80
CA THR A 55 -9.43 -7.26 -3.99
C THR A 55 -8.33 -7.90 -4.85
N GLN A 56 -8.14 -7.38 -6.07
CA GLN A 56 -7.20 -7.94 -7.06
C GLN A 56 -6.00 -7.02 -7.35
N HIS A 57 -5.69 -6.04 -6.50
CA HIS A 57 -4.61 -5.08 -6.73
C HIS A 57 -3.24 -5.76 -6.84
N PHE A 58 -2.93 -6.71 -5.96
CA PHE A 58 -1.69 -7.48 -6.08
C PHE A 58 -1.63 -8.25 -7.40
N LYS A 59 -2.73 -8.89 -7.80
CA LYS A 59 -2.79 -9.68 -9.05
C LYS A 59 -2.56 -8.82 -10.28
N ILE A 60 -3.18 -7.64 -10.34
CA ILE A 60 -3.09 -6.73 -11.48
C ILE A 60 -1.72 -6.05 -11.52
N PHE A 61 -1.32 -5.41 -10.42
CA PHE A 61 -0.21 -4.45 -10.44
C PHE A 61 1.14 -5.04 -10.06
N SER A 62 1.21 -6.26 -9.51
CA SER A 62 2.49 -6.85 -9.10
C SER A 62 3.43 -7.21 -10.26
N LYS A 63 2.95 -7.21 -11.51
CA LYS A 63 3.81 -7.34 -12.70
C LYS A 63 4.72 -6.13 -12.91
N TYR A 64 4.36 -4.96 -12.35
CA TYR A 64 5.12 -3.71 -12.48
C TYR A 64 6.10 -3.45 -11.33
N VAL A 65 6.05 -4.28 -10.28
CA VAL A 65 6.80 -4.02 -9.05
C VAL A 65 7.41 -5.27 -8.46
N GLN A 66 8.46 -5.04 -7.69
CA GLN A 66 9.14 -6.05 -6.88
C GLN A 66 9.05 -5.65 -5.41
N GLY A 67 9.70 -6.40 -4.53
CA GLY A 67 10.01 -5.87 -3.20
C GLY A 67 8.80 -5.46 -2.35
N TYR A 68 8.98 -4.39 -1.58
CA TYR A 68 7.99 -3.88 -0.62
C TYR A 68 6.65 -3.44 -1.23
N ASN A 69 6.65 -2.86 -2.44
CA ASN A 69 5.40 -2.41 -3.07
C ASN A 69 4.43 -3.58 -3.32
N ARG A 70 4.94 -4.79 -3.61
CA ARG A 70 4.11 -5.99 -3.70
C ARG A 70 3.33 -6.27 -2.42
N TYR A 71 3.91 -5.99 -1.27
CA TYR A 71 3.26 -6.17 0.03
C TYR A 71 2.29 -5.03 0.34
N ILE A 72 2.58 -3.80 -0.09
CA ILE A 72 1.61 -2.70 -0.02
C ILE A 72 0.36 -3.04 -0.85
N LEU A 73 0.51 -3.54 -2.08
CA LEU A 73 -0.64 -3.97 -2.90
C LEU A 73 -1.47 -5.07 -2.22
N LYS A 74 -0.84 -6.02 -1.53
CA LYS A 74 -1.55 -7.01 -0.70
C LYS A 74 -2.22 -6.36 0.52
N GLY A 75 -1.60 -5.35 1.09
CA GLY A 75 -2.18 -4.53 2.16
C GLY A 75 -3.47 -3.85 1.70
N ILE A 76 -3.47 -3.28 0.48
CA ILE A 76 -4.69 -2.75 -0.15
C ILE A 76 -5.76 -3.84 -0.25
N ASP A 77 -5.44 -5.01 -0.79
CA ASP A 77 -6.40 -6.12 -0.94
C ASP A 77 -7.00 -6.54 0.41
N LYS A 78 -6.19 -6.55 1.47
CA LYS A 78 -6.65 -6.84 2.83
C LYS A 78 -7.59 -5.76 3.35
N VAL A 79 -7.25 -4.49 3.18
CA VAL A 79 -8.12 -3.37 3.60
C VAL A 79 -9.44 -3.38 2.82
N GLN A 80 -9.40 -3.49 1.48
CA GLN A 80 -10.61 -3.52 0.67
C GLN A 80 -11.51 -4.70 1.02
N SER A 81 -10.96 -5.84 1.43
CA SER A 81 -11.76 -7.01 1.84
C SER A 81 -12.67 -6.75 3.05
N THR A 82 -12.38 -5.74 3.88
CA THR A 82 -13.24 -5.37 5.01
C THR A 82 -14.43 -4.51 4.57
N ALA A 83 -14.39 -3.96 3.35
CA ALA A 83 -15.45 -3.19 2.74
C ALA A 83 -15.48 -3.43 1.22
N PRO A 84 -15.97 -4.60 0.78
CA PRO A 84 -15.93 -5.00 -0.63
C PRO A 84 -16.53 -3.95 -1.57
N ASP A 85 -17.64 -3.31 -1.18
CA ASP A 85 -18.36 -2.29 -1.96
C ASP A 85 -18.02 -0.84 -1.52
N GLY A 86 -16.85 -0.66 -0.92
CA GLY A 86 -16.36 0.61 -0.37
C GLY A 86 -16.87 0.97 1.02
N GLY A 87 -17.92 0.30 1.50
CA GLY A 87 -18.41 0.37 2.87
C GLY A 87 -19.45 1.47 3.13
N GLY A 88 -19.53 2.48 2.27
CA GLY A 88 -20.58 3.51 2.34
C GLY A 88 -20.44 4.52 3.47
N TYR A 89 -19.34 4.48 4.20
CA TYR A 89 -19.13 5.25 5.42
C TYR A 89 -18.01 6.30 5.29
N PHE A 90 -17.86 6.90 4.11
CA PHE A 90 -16.90 7.99 3.92
C PHE A 90 -17.19 9.16 4.87
N ALA A 91 -16.23 9.44 5.74
CA ALA A 91 -16.23 10.56 6.66
C ALA A 91 -15.86 11.85 5.92
N GLY A 92 -16.77 12.81 5.80
CA GLY A 92 -16.40 14.13 5.30
C GLY A 92 -15.58 14.93 6.32
N VAL A 93 -14.93 16.01 5.88
CA VAL A 93 -14.21 16.96 6.77
C VAL A 93 -15.11 17.62 7.83
N THR A 94 -16.43 17.60 7.63
CA THR A 94 -17.42 18.19 8.53
C THR A 94 -18.04 17.18 9.51
N ALA A 95 -17.49 15.98 9.59
CA ALA A 95 -18.04 14.96 10.47
C ALA A 95 -17.69 15.22 11.94
N ASP A 96 -18.67 15.06 12.83
CA ASP A 96 -18.56 15.31 14.27
C ASP A 96 -19.16 14.11 15.05
N PRO A 97 -18.43 13.48 16.00
CA PRO A 97 -17.01 13.70 16.29
C PRO A 97 -16.14 13.35 15.08
N PRO A 98 -14.94 13.92 14.96
CA PRO A 98 -14.05 13.60 13.85
C PRO A 98 -13.75 12.09 13.87
N GLU A 99 -14.24 11.43 12.84
CA GLU A 99 -14.61 10.01 12.82
C GLU A 99 -13.42 9.05 12.87
N SER A 100 -13.70 7.74 13.04
CA SER A 100 -12.67 6.69 12.94
C SER A 100 -11.94 6.81 11.59
N PRO A 101 -10.59 6.83 11.57
CA PRO A 101 -9.87 7.01 10.31
C PRO A 101 -10.06 5.83 9.33
N ILE A 102 -10.31 4.62 9.86
CA ILE A 102 -10.67 3.43 9.10
C ILE A 102 -11.66 2.57 9.92
N GLY A 103 -12.52 1.83 9.23
CA GLY A 103 -13.73 1.23 9.82
C GLY A 103 -13.57 -0.13 10.50
N TYR A 104 -12.34 -0.58 10.76
CA TYR A 104 -12.06 -1.85 11.45
C TYR A 104 -10.87 -1.74 12.40
N PRO A 105 -10.77 -2.61 13.44
CA PRO A 105 -9.63 -2.61 14.35
C PRO A 105 -8.30 -2.86 13.62
N LEU A 106 -7.34 -1.97 13.80
CA LEU A 106 -6.04 -2.06 13.14
C LEU A 106 -4.96 -2.43 14.15
N THR A 107 -4.14 -3.41 13.80
CA THR A 107 -3.04 -3.88 14.65
C THR A 107 -1.74 -4.00 13.87
N LEU A 108 -0.61 -3.77 14.54
CA LEU A 108 0.72 -4.03 14.00
C LEU A 108 1.47 -4.95 14.97
N LEU A 109 1.87 -6.14 14.49
CA LEU A 109 2.57 -7.14 15.31
C LEU A 109 1.85 -7.45 16.64
N GLY A 110 0.52 -7.50 16.60
CA GLY A 110 -0.34 -7.74 17.76
C GLY A 110 -0.59 -6.52 18.65
N VAL A 111 0.09 -5.40 18.43
CA VAL A 111 -0.18 -4.14 19.13
C VAL A 111 -1.38 -3.45 18.49
N LYS A 112 -2.38 -3.10 19.30
CA LYS A 112 -3.58 -2.39 18.87
C LYS A 112 -3.26 -0.93 18.58
N LEU A 113 -3.51 -0.47 17.34
CA LEU A 113 -3.30 0.91 16.90
C LEU A 113 -4.62 1.68 16.80
N LEU A 114 -5.73 0.99 16.54
CA LEU A 114 -7.07 1.57 16.42
C LEU A 114 -8.14 0.61 16.93
N ASP A 115 -9.11 1.14 17.67
CA ASP A 115 -10.42 0.53 17.93
C ASP A 115 -11.51 1.48 17.45
N PRO A 116 -12.03 1.31 16.23
CA PRO A 116 -13.01 2.25 15.72
C PRO A 116 -14.34 2.07 16.46
N PRO A 117 -14.93 3.12 17.05
CA PRO A 117 -16.25 3.03 17.69
C PRO A 117 -17.39 2.76 16.70
N ARG A 118 -17.16 3.02 15.40
CA ARG A 118 -18.09 2.77 14.30
C ARG A 118 -17.34 2.65 12.97
N PRO A 119 -17.92 1.98 11.96
CA PRO A 119 -17.33 1.90 10.64
C PRO A 119 -17.39 3.27 9.93
N THR A 120 -16.24 3.90 9.71
CA THR A 120 -16.03 5.12 8.93
C THR A 120 -14.69 5.07 8.21
N SER A 121 -14.47 5.87 7.17
CA SER A 121 -13.18 5.90 6.49
C SER A 121 -12.81 7.28 5.95
N TYR A 122 -11.52 7.57 6.06
CA TYR A 122 -10.89 8.76 5.50
C TYR A 122 -9.68 8.41 4.62
N CYS A 123 -9.26 9.35 3.77
CA CYS A 123 -8.19 9.10 2.81
C CYS A 123 -6.83 8.80 3.49
N SER A 124 -6.47 9.53 4.54
CA SER A 124 -5.28 9.26 5.36
C SER A 124 -5.39 7.92 6.09
N GLY A 125 -6.55 7.60 6.67
CA GLY A 125 -6.74 6.35 7.39
C GLY A 125 -6.71 5.10 6.50
N SER A 126 -7.31 5.16 5.31
CA SER A 126 -7.23 4.06 4.32
C SER A 126 -5.80 3.82 3.84
N SER A 127 -5.07 4.87 3.45
CA SER A 127 -3.65 4.75 3.06
C SER A 127 -2.76 4.27 4.21
N TYR A 128 -3.01 4.71 5.45
CA TYR A 128 -2.30 4.22 6.64
C TYR A 128 -2.61 2.75 6.95
N ALA A 129 -3.87 2.34 6.82
CA ALA A 129 -4.25 0.94 7.00
C ALA A 129 -3.56 0.04 5.97
N ALA A 130 -3.48 0.46 4.70
CA ALA A 130 -2.71 -0.27 3.68
C ALA A 130 -1.22 -0.37 4.02
N PHE A 131 -0.64 0.69 4.59
CA PHE A 131 0.73 0.68 5.11
C PHE A 131 0.91 -0.33 6.26
N ILE A 132 0.07 -0.27 7.29
CA ILE A 132 0.15 -1.18 8.46
C ILE A 132 -0.05 -2.63 8.04
N GLU A 133 -1.02 -2.90 7.16
CA GLU A 133 -1.26 -4.26 6.67
C GLU A 133 -0.12 -4.76 5.79
N GLY A 134 0.46 -3.87 4.97
CA GLY A 134 1.70 -4.16 4.25
C GLY A 134 2.86 -4.48 5.20
N LEU A 135 3.02 -3.73 6.30
CA LEU A 135 4.04 -4.00 7.31
C LEU A 135 3.82 -5.33 8.03
N ASN A 136 2.59 -5.69 8.38
CA ASN A 136 2.29 -6.99 8.99
C ASN A 136 2.78 -8.16 8.12
N LEU A 137 2.65 -8.03 6.79
CA LEU A 137 3.15 -9.01 5.83
C LEU A 137 4.67 -8.97 5.68
N ILE A 138 5.26 -7.77 5.57
CA ILE A 138 6.73 -7.59 5.43
C ILE A 138 7.46 -8.12 6.67
N LEU A 139 6.93 -7.85 7.85
CA LEU A 139 7.55 -8.12 9.15
C LEU A 139 7.10 -9.45 9.75
N GLU A 140 6.44 -10.32 8.99
CA GLU A 140 5.96 -11.61 9.48
C GLU A 140 7.09 -12.46 10.09
N LYS A 141 8.28 -12.46 9.49
CA LYS A 141 9.45 -13.16 10.05
C LYS A 141 10.06 -12.47 11.27
N SER A 142 9.68 -11.22 11.51
CA SER A 142 10.07 -10.42 12.67
C SER A 142 9.01 -10.44 13.79
N LYS A 143 8.06 -11.38 13.77
CA LYS A 143 7.01 -11.51 14.83
C LYS A 143 7.57 -11.66 16.25
N ASN A 144 8.82 -12.12 16.41
CA ASN A 144 9.51 -12.19 17.71
C ASN A 144 10.12 -10.83 18.14
N LYS A 145 10.14 -9.83 17.26
CA LYS A 145 10.48 -8.46 17.61
C LYS A 145 9.22 -7.74 18.06
N HIS A 146 9.34 -6.99 19.15
CA HIS A 146 8.27 -6.19 19.69
C HIS A 146 8.52 -4.71 19.43
N LEU A 147 7.46 -3.95 19.19
CA LEU A 147 7.52 -2.49 19.21
C LEU A 147 7.85 -2.06 20.64
N LYS A 148 8.80 -1.13 20.80
CA LYS A 148 8.95 -0.47 22.10
C LYS A 148 7.74 0.42 22.35
N MET A 149 7.45 0.71 23.62
CA MET A 149 6.28 1.53 23.99
C MET A 149 6.24 2.87 23.25
N ALA A 150 7.38 3.54 23.08
CA ALA A 150 7.44 4.81 22.36
C ALA A 150 7.04 4.69 20.87
N GLN A 151 7.50 3.64 20.17
CA GLN A 151 7.12 3.41 18.77
C GLN A 151 5.65 3.00 18.65
N ALA A 152 5.18 2.10 19.52
CA ALA A 152 3.77 1.73 19.58
C ALA A 152 2.87 2.96 19.79
N GLU A 153 3.25 3.83 20.74
CA GLU A 153 2.52 5.06 21.04
C GLU A 153 2.54 6.02 19.86
N ALA A 154 3.67 6.18 19.18
CA ALA A 154 3.79 7.06 18.03
C ALA A 154 2.92 6.63 16.84
N LEU A 155 2.68 5.32 16.67
CA LEU A 155 1.91 4.73 15.58
C LEU A 155 0.40 4.66 15.84
N ARG A 156 -0.02 4.80 17.09
CA ARG A 156 -1.42 4.69 17.47
C ARG A 156 -2.27 5.81 16.85
N MET A 157 -3.50 5.50 16.47
CA MET A 157 -4.41 6.36 15.70
C MET A 157 -5.44 7.10 16.56
N GLN A 158 -5.53 6.75 17.85
CA GLN A 158 -6.46 7.30 18.84
C GLN A 158 -5.73 7.60 20.15
N GLU A 159 -6.28 8.52 20.95
CA GLU A 159 -5.88 8.72 22.34
C GLU A 159 -6.34 7.57 23.25
N PRO A 160 -5.80 7.43 24.49
CA PRO A 160 -6.05 6.24 25.32
C PRO A 160 -7.52 6.06 25.70
N ASP A 161 -8.26 7.15 25.70
CA ASP A 161 -9.71 7.23 25.90
C ASP A 161 -10.51 6.92 24.62
N GLY A 162 -9.86 6.62 23.50
CA GLY A 162 -10.50 6.38 22.20
C GLY A 162 -10.76 7.63 21.38
N GLY A 163 -10.40 8.81 21.90
CA GLY A 163 -10.54 10.10 21.21
C GLY A 163 -9.67 10.19 19.97
N ARG A 164 -9.98 11.17 19.11
CA ARG A 164 -9.15 11.48 17.94
C ARG A 164 -7.76 11.92 18.39
N ARG A 165 -6.75 11.43 17.68
CA ARG A 165 -5.39 11.97 17.76
C ARG A 165 -5.21 13.15 16.82
N GLU A 166 -4.64 14.22 17.34
CA GLU A 166 -4.42 15.46 16.60
C GLU A 166 -3.36 15.33 15.49
N ASP A 167 -3.50 16.20 14.50
CA ASP A 167 -2.57 16.29 13.37
C ASP A 167 -1.17 16.70 13.86
N HIS A 168 -0.15 16.29 13.11
CA HIS A 168 1.28 16.47 13.41
C HIS A 168 1.80 15.80 14.69
N VAL A 169 0.94 15.19 15.53
CA VAL A 169 1.33 14.43 16.71
C VAL A 169 1.92 13.08 16.31
N LYS A 170 3.23 12.92 16.54
CA LYS A 170 3.98 11.67 16.32
C LYS A 170 3.79 11.10 14.90
N PHE A 171 3.84 9.78 14.72
CA PHE A 171 3.82 9.19 13.38
C PHE A 171 2.44 9.30 12.73
N TRP A 172 1.38 8.84 13.42
CA TRP A 172 0.02 8.89 12.87
C TRP A 172 -0.43 10.32 12.59
N GLY A 173 -0.27 11.25 13.54
CA GLY A 173 -0.68 12.64 13.34
C GLY A 173 0.06 13.30 12.18
N LYS A 174 1.34 12.98 11.95
CA LYS A 174 2.07 13.44 10.77
C LYS A 174 1.54 12.83 9.48
N TRP A 175 1.11 11.57 9.48
CA TRP A 175 0.46 10.94 8.34
C TRP A 175 -0.90 11.57 8.02
N ASN A 176 -1.66 11.90 9.07
CA ASN A 176 -3.01 12.44 8.98
C ASN A 176 -3.06 13.93 8.63
N ALA A 177 -1.99 14.65 8.94
CA ALA A 177 -1.90 16.09 8.76
C ALA A 177 -2.16 16.56 7.32
N ASP A 178 -2.68 17.79 7.23
CA ASP A 178 -2.79 18.52 5.98
C ASP A 178 -1.45 18.68 5.26
N GLY A 179 -1.50 18.72 3.92
CA GLY A 179 -0.32 18.76 3.07
C GLY A 179 0.17 17.37 2.66
N TYR A 180 1.45 17.08 2.93
CA TYR A 180 2.14 15.89 2.43
C TYR A 180 2.40 14.83 3.52
N GLY A 181 1.34 14.44 4.23
CA GLY A 181 1.44 13.60 5.43
C GLY A 181 2.24 12.29 5.27
N ASN A 182 2.15 11.60 4.13
CA ASN A 182 2.94 10.40 3.88
C ASN A 182 4.45 10.71 3.89
N TYR A 183 4.85 11.86 3.34
CA TYR A 183 6.23 12.33 3.34
C TYR A 183 6.67 12.73 4.75
N PHE A 184 5.83 13.48 5.48
CA PHE A 184 6.14 13.89 6.85
C PHE A 184 6.39 12.68 7.76
N ALA A 185 5.54 11.65 7.68
CA ALA A 185 5.66 10.45 8.50
C ALA A 185 6.79 9.52 8.05
N LEU A 186 6.82 9.13 6.77
CA LEU A 186 7.74 8.08 6.29
C LEU A 186 9.14 8.62 5.99
N VAL A 187 9.26 9.82 5.42
CA VAL A 187 10.55 10.35 4.95
C VAL A 187 11.19 11.20 6.03
N ASN A 188 10.46 12.18 6.56
CA ASN A 188 11.01 13.10 7.54
C ASN A 188 11.08 12.47 8.94
N TYR A 189 9.98 11.95 9.46
CA TYR A 189 9.95 11.52 10.86
C TYR A 189 10.61 10.16 11.08
N ALA A 190 10.16 9.11 10.38
CA ALA A 190 10.62 7.75 10.65
C ALA A 190 11.82 7.29 9.82
N LYS A 191 12.20 8.08 8.79
CA LYS A 191 13.24 7.75 7.79
C LYS A 191 13.06 6.36 7.14
N MET A 192 11.82 5.88 7.04
CA MET A 192 11.40 4.59 6.46
C MET A 192 11.20 4.65 4.94
N GLY A 193 10.93 5.85 4.41
CA GLY A 193 10.63 6.06 3.01
C GLY A 193 11.64 6.95 2.30
N LYS A 194 11.47 7.08 0.98
CA LYS A 194 12.19 8.02 0.13
C LYS A 194 11.17 8.76 -0.76
N ARG A 195 11.34 10.07 -0.94
CA ARG A 195 10.58 10.84 -1.95
C ARG A 195 10.94 10.38 -3.35
N ILE A 196 9.93 10.20 -4.19
CA ILE A 196 10.05 9.71 -5.57
C ILE A 196 9.49 10.75 -6.52
N LYS A 197 10.12 10.93 -7.69
CA LYS A 197 9.58 11.83 -8.72
C LYS A 197 8.39 11.18 -9.43
N PRO A 198 7.41 11.95 -9.95
CA PRO A 198 6.26 11.39 -10.66
C PRO A 198 6.59 10.38 -11.77
N VAL A 199 7.68 10.61 -12.52
CA VAL A 199 8.14 9.69 -13.57
C VAL A 199 8.61 8.34 -13.01
N GLN A 200 9.09 8.30 -11.78
CA GLN A 200 9.65 7.11 -11.12
C GLN A 200 8.60 6.36 -10.28
N ALA A 201 7.38 6.89 -10.19
CA ALA A 201 6.28 6.33 -9.42
C ALA A 201 5.96 4.90 -9.86
N ARG A 202 5.65 4.03 -8.91
CA ARG A 202 5.28 2.63 -9.15
C ARG A 202 4.08 2.24 -8.28
N PRO A 203 3.23 1.30 -8.75
CA PRO A 203 2.08 0.85 -7.98
C PRO A 203 2.46 0.48 -6.54
N GLY A 204 1.67 0.90 -5.55
CA GLY A 204 1.96 0.71 -4.13
C GLY A 204 2.86 1.79 -3.50
N ASP A 205 3.32 2.78 -4.27
CA ASP A 205 3.88 4.00 -3.68
C ASP A 205 2.76 4.82 -3.01
N PHE A 206 3.10 5.50 -1.92
CA PHE A 206 2.19 6.44 -1.26
C PHE A 206 2.20 7.76 -2.01
N MET A 207 1.04 8.40 -2.15
CA MET A 207 0.94 9.68 -2.84
C MET A 207 -0.01 10.62 -2.09
N ASN A 208 0.45 11.83 -1.83
CA ASN A 208 -0.44 12.94 -1.49
C ASN A 208 -0.70 13.75 -2.78
N ILE A 209 -1.96 14.06 -3.04
CA ILE A 209 -2.40 14.91 -4.16
C ILE A 209 -2.82 16.27 -3.60
N SER A 210 -2.34 17.34 -4.22
CA SER A 210 -2.85 18.70 -4.04
C SER A 210 -3.67 19.09 -5.27
N TRP A 211 -4.94 19.41 -5.08
CA TRP A 211 -5.86 19.71 -6.20
C TRP A 211 -5.78 21.17 -6.62
N LYS A 212 -6.02 21.46 -7.91
CA LYS A 212 -6.09 22.85 -8.41
C LYS A 212 -7.21 23.68 -7.77
N LYS A 213 -8.30 23.02 -7.35
CA LYS A 213 -9.45 23.66 -6.67
C LYS A 213 -9.32 23.66 -5.14
N GLY A 214 -8.13 23.36 -4.61
CA GLY A 214 -7.87 23.28 -3.17
C GLY A 214 -8.17 21.91 -2.57
N GLY A 215 -7.66 21.71 -1.36
CA GLY A 215 -7.74 20.44 -0.61
C GLY A 215 -6.62 19.46 -0.96
N GLY A 216 -6.35 18.55 -0.02
CA GLY A 216 -5.41 17.44 -0.16
C GLY A 216 -6.11 16.08 -0.26
N HIS A 217 -5.40 15.07 -0.74
CA HIS A 217 -5.89 13.69 -0.74
C HIS A 217 -4.73 12.70 -0.55
N SER A 218 -4.82 11.83 0.45
CA SER A 218 -3.84 10.76 0.68
C SER A 218 -4.28 9.47 0.00
N VAL A 219 -3.46 8.92 -0.89
CA VAL A 219 -3.82 7.77 -1.72
C VAL A 219 -2.66 6.79 -1.84
N ILE A 220 -2.95 5.58 -2.32
CA ILE A 220 -1.94 4.65 -2.82
C ILE A 220 -1.94 4.73 -4.35
N PHE A 221 -0.80 5.10 -4.94
CA PHE A 221 -0.64 5.20 -6.38
C PHE A 221 -0.72 3.81 -7.02
N LEU A 222 -1.51 3.66 -8.09
CA LEU A 222 -1.63 2.40 -8.84
C LEU A 222 -0.96 2.50 -10.22
N GLY A 223 -0.95 3.68 -10.84
CA GLY A 223 -0.25 3.87 -12.10
C GLY A 223 -0.71 5.12 -12.84
N TRP A 224 0.01 5.43 -13.93
CA TRP A 224 -0.42 6.43 -14.89
C TRP A 224 -1.20 5.76 -16.01
N TYR A 225 -2.18 6.43 -16.59
CA TYR A 225 -2.98 5.87 -17.69
C TYR A 225 -3.18 6.93 -18.78
N LYS A 226 -3.13 6.51 -20.04
CA LYS A 226 -3.44 7.33 -21.22
C LYS A 226 -4.56 6.62 -21.96
N ASP A 227 -5.70 7.30 -22.13
CA ASP A 227 -6.84 6.72 -22.84
C ASP A 227 -6.65 6.74 -24.37
N GLU A 228 -7.63 6.19 -25.09
CA GLU A 228 -7.64 6.11 -26.55
C GLU A 228 -7.64 7.50 -27.23
N ASN A 229 -8.09 8.54 -26.54
CA ASN A 229 -8.08 9.93 -27.01
C ASN A 229 -6.80 10.68 -26.60
N GLY A 230 -5.84 9.99 -25.99
CA GLY A 230 -4.60 10.57 -25.50
C GLY A 230 -4.73 11.38 -24.20
N LYS A 231 -5.89 11.38 -23.56
CA LYS A 231 -6.10 12.05 -22.27
C LYS A 231 -5.40 11.27 -21.16
N LYS A 232 -4.71 12.02 -20.29
CA LYS A 232 -3.79 11.49 -19.27
C LYS A 232 -4.47 11.47 -17.91
N TYR A 233 -4.30 10.37 -17.18
CA TYR A 233 -4.92 10.10 -15.89
C TYR A 233 -3.91 9.53 -14.90
N VAL A 234 -4.25 9.65 -13.62
CA VAL A 234 -3.68 8.83 -12.55
C VAL A 234 -4.72 7.86 -12.03
N ALA A 235 -4.32 6.60 -11.87
CA ALA A 235 -5.06 5.59 -11.14
C ALA A 235 -4.52 5.51 -9.71
N TYR A 236 -5.41 5.53 -8.71
CA TYR A 236 -5.06 5.38 -7.31
C TYR A 236 -6.15 4.66 -6.53
N TRP A 237 -5.78 4.14 -5.36
CA TRP A 237 -6.71 3.59 -4.37
C TRP A 237 -6.76 4.51 -3.14
N SER A 238 -7.95 4.81 -2.62
CA SER A 238 -8.13 5.57 -1.37
C SER A 238 -9.55 5.41 -0.80
N SER A 239 -9.90 6.24 0.17
CA SER A 239 -11.26 6.44 0.64
C SER A 239 -11.79 7.84 0.30
N GLN A 240 -12.90 7.91 -0.42
CA GLN A 240 -13.51 9.14 -0.91
C GLN A 240 -15.00 8.98 -1.21
N LYS A 241 -15.72 10.10 -1.25
CA LYS A 241 -17.16 10.12 -1.52
C LYS A 241 -17.54 9.40 -2.83
N ARG A 242 -16.77 9.63 -3.91
CA ARG A 242 -17.09 9.10 -5.25
C ARG A 242 -16.90 7.58 -5.40
N THR A 243 -16.16 6.96 -4.49
CA THR A 243 -15.95 5.51 -4.43
C THR A 243 -16.79 4.88 -3.32
N ASN A 244 -17.75 5.62 -2.76
CA ASN A 244 -18.60 5.17 -1.67
C ASN A 244 -17.78 4.67 -0.46
N GLY A 245 -16.73 5.41 -0.09
CA GLY A 245 -15.72 4.96 0.86
C GLY A 245 -14.50 4.44 0.12
N ILE A 246 -14.05 3.22 0.41
CA ILE A 246 -12.76 2.68 -0.05
C ILE A 246 -12.84 2.14 -1.48
N GLY A 247 -11.95 2.56 -2.38
CA GLY A 247 -11.84 1.98 -3.71
C GLY A 247 -10.89 2.69 -4.67
N ASP A 248 -10.81 2.09 -5.86
CA ASP A 248 -10.04 2.56 -6.99
C ASP A 248 -10.70 3.74 -7.69
N ASP A 249 -9.85 4.65 -8.13
CA ASP A 249 -10.25 5.82 -8.87
C ASP A 249 -9.26 6.19 -9.97
N LEU A 250 -9.81 6.66 -11.08
CA LEU A 250 -9.14 7.23 -12.22
C LEU A 250 -9.48 8.72 -12.35
N VAL A 251 -8.46 9.59 -12.26
CA VAL A 251 -8.64 11.04 -12.27
C VAL A 251 -7.76 11.71 -13.34
N PRO A 252 -8.32 12.64 -14.15
CA PRO A 252 -7.55 13.42 -15.10
C PRO A 252 -6.42 14.22 -14.45
N LEU A 253 -5.22 14.20 -15.04
CA LEU A 253 -4.08 14.96 -14.51
C LEU A 253 -4.32 16.47 -14.51
N GLU A 254 -5.17 16.97 -15.39
CA GLU A 254 -5.55 18.39 -15.46
C GLU A 254 -6.18 18.93 -14.17
N ARG A 255 -6.71 18.04 -13.30
CA ARG A 255 -7.29 18.42 -12.00
C ARG A 255 -6.25 18.56 -10.88
N ILE A 256 -5.05 18.02 -11.09
CA ILE A 256 -3.99 17.94 -10.10
C ILE A 256 -3.08 19.17 -10.25
N LYS A 257 -2.75 19.83 -9.14
CA LYS A 257 -1.77 20.92 -9.11
C LYS A 257 -0.37 20.33 -8.98
N GLU A 258 -0.17 19.49 -7.98
CA GLU A 258 1.11 18.90 -7.62
C GLU A 258 0.87 17.63 -6.80
N VAL A 259 1.89 16.78 -6.71
CA VAL A 259 1.86 15.53 -5.93
C VAL A 259 3.13 15.38 -5.09
N MET A 260 3.04 14.62 -4.02
CA MET A 260 4.21 14.13 -3.28
C MET A 260 4.15 12.61 -3.23
N LEU A 261 5.11 11.95 -3.86
CA LEU A 261 5.20 10.48 -3.86
C LEU A 261 6.29 10.00 -2.91
N VAL A 262 5.99 8.90 -2.21
CA VAL A 262 6.89 8.26 -1.27
C VAL A 262 6.91 6.76 -1.49
N ARG A 263 8.10 6.19 -1.63
CA ARG A 263 8.30 4.74 -1.64
C ARG A 263 8.81 4.28 -0.29
N LEU A 264 8.24 3.20 0.23
CA LEU A 264 8.76 2.50 1.41
C LEU A 264 10.09 1.82 1.06
N THR A 265 11.14 2.10 1.83
CA THR A 265 12.49 1.57 1.56
C THR A 265 13.14 0.87 2.75
N GLN A 266 12.78 1.24 3.99
CA GLN A 266 13.41 0.76 5.23
C GLN A 266 12.33 0.44 6.27
N PRO A 267 11.45 -0.56 6.02
CA PRO A 267 10.36 -0.91 6.94
C PRO A 267 10.83 -1.32 8.34
N GLU A 268 12.06 -1.85 8.47
CA GLU A 268 12.65 -2.25 9.74
C GLU A 268 12.90 -1.09 10.72
N LYS A 269 12.97 0.15 10.24
CA LYS A 269 13.11 1.33 11.12
C LYS A 269 11.90 1.57 12.01
N ILE A 270 10.77 0.91 11.75
CA ILE A 270 9.60 0.93 12.63
C ILE A 270 9.94 0.57 14.09
N PHE A 271 11.00 -0.22 14.31
CA PHE A 271 11.42 -0.65 15.65
C PHE A 271 12.33 0.35 16.38
N SER A 272 12.84 1.37 15.68
CA SER A 272 13.96 2.18 16.19
C SER A 272 13.96 3.65 15.78
N PHE A 273 12.98 4.14 15.02
CA PHE A 273 12.95 5.56 14.64
C PHE A 273 12.85 6.47 15.86
N ASP A 274 13.42 7.67 15.76
CA ASP A 274 13.37 8.68 16.81
C ASP A 274 11.96 9.26 16.92
N THR A 275 11.31 9.01 18.05
CA THR A 275 9.95 9.48 18.31
C THR A 275 9.88 10.93 18.80
N THR A 276 11.02 11.58 18.96
CA THR A 276 11.15 12.96 19.48
C THR A 276 11.56 13.97 18.42
N SER A 277 11.87 13.51 17.19
CA SER A 277 12.35 14.41 16.14
C SER A 277 11.28 15.44 15.75
N ILE A 278 11.75 16.68 15.59
CA ILE A 278 10.99 17.80 15.06
C ILE A 278 11.49 18.00 13.64
N GLU A 279 10.57 17.99 12.68
CA GLU A 279 10.91 18.05 11.26
C GLU A 279 10.16 19.19 10.62
N ASP A 280 10.77 19.77 9.59
CA ASP A 280 10.13 20.75 8.74
C ASP A 280 8.98 20.12 7.95
N VAL A 281 7.89 20.86 7.80
CA VAL A 281 6.69 20.48 7.04
C VAL A 281 6.50 21.37 5.81
N ASP A 282 7.28 22.46 5.68
CA ASP A 282 7.26 23.31 4.50
C ASP A 282 8.12 22.69 3.39
N ILE A 283 7.47 21.94 2.51
CA ILE A 283 8.12 21.32 1.38
C ILE A 283 7.22 21.43 0.14
N PRO A 284 7.74 21.83 -1.02
CA PRO A 284 6.93 21.92 -2.23
C PRO A 284 6.64 20.54 -2.82
N GLY A 285 5.47 20.40 -3.44
CA GLY A 285 5.11 19.23 -4.23
C GLY A 285 5.85 19.18 -5.56
N ASP A 286 5.70 18.05 -6.25
CA ASP A 286 6.20 17.86 -7.61
C ASP A 286 5.08 18.06 -8.63
N SER A 287 5.33 18.91 -9.62
CA SER A 287 4.49 18.99 -10.82
C SER A 287 4.58 17.69 -11.63
N ILE A 288 3.45 17.26 -12.18
CA ILE A 288 3.41 16.09 -13.08
C ILE A 288 3.71 16.57 -14.50
N LEU A 289 4.97 16.56 -14.88
CA LEU A 289 5.38 16.80 -16.27
C LEU A 289 5.14 15.52 -17.07
N TRP A 290 4.43 15.57 -18.20
CA TRP A 290 4.20 14.42 -19.07
C TRP A 290 4.56 14.78 -20.50
N GLU A 291 5.80 14.50 -20.86
CA GLU A 291 6.32 14.58 -22.22
C GLU A 291 5.73 13.43 -23.04
N ASP A 292 5.28 13.74 -24.26
CA ASP A 292 4.68 12.77 -25.20
C ASP A 292 5.74 11.99 -25.98
#